data_AF-A0AA95L1P2-F1
#
_entry.id   AF-A0AA95L1P2-F1
#
_cell.length_a   1.000
_cell.length_b   1.000
_cell.length_c   1.000
_cell.angle_alpha   90.00
_cell.angle_beta   90.00
_cell.angle_gamma   90.00
#
_symmetry.space_group_name_H-M   'P 1'
#
loop_
_entity.id
_entity.type
_entity.pdbx_description
1 polymer ?
#
loop_
_entity_poly.entity_id
_entity_poly.type
_entity_poly.pdbx_seq_one_letter_code
_entity_poly.pdbx_strand_id
1 'polypeptide(L)' 'MLENLLRPTHLLLLVIAALLLFGPSKLPELGRSFGTMLREFKKGARGDFKEEEDKPQEVKSIEETSKS' A
#
# COMPACT_ATOMS: atom_id res chain seq x y z
N MET A 1 -1.45 31.60 2.64
CA MET A 1 -0.87 31.03 3.89
C MET A 1 -0.72 29.51 3.83
N LEU A 2 -1.74 28.74 3.40
CA LEU A 2 -1.64 27.27 3.27
C LEU A 2 -0.91 26.78 2.01
N GLU A 3 -0.86 27.60 0.96
CA GLU A 3 -0.24 27.27 -0.33
C GLU A 3 1.27 27.00 -0.22
N ASN A 4 1.94 27.61 0.77
CA ASN A 4 3.34 27.37 1.06
C ASN A 4 3.59 25.98 1.66
N LEU A 5 2.62 25.44 2.41
CA LEU A 5 2.72 24.14 3.07
C LEU A 5 2.57 22.97 2.09
N LEU A 6 1.73 23.13 1.07
CA LEU A 6 1.50 22.14 0.03
C LEU A 6 2.59 22.14 -1.05
N ARG A 7 3.68 22.88 -0.87
CA ARG A 7 4.80 22.84 -1.82
C ARG A 7 5.45 21.45 -1.81
N PRO A 8 5.75 20.87 -2.99
CA PRO A 8 6.32 19.53 -3.09
C PRO A 8 7.58 19.32 -2.23
N THR A 9 8.39 20.36 -2.05
CA THR A 9 9.59 20.33 -1.21
C THR A 9 9.30 20.10 0.26
N HIS A 10 8.27 20.74 0.81
CA HIS A 10 7.89 20.58 2.22
C HIS A 10 7.24 19.22 2.45
N LEU A 11 6.43 18.76 1.48
CA LEU A 11 5.79 17.46 1.52
C LEU A 11 6.84 16.33 1.47
N LEU A 12 7.88 16.47 0.65
CA LEU A 12 9.00 15.53 0.61
C LEU A 12 9.74 15.46 1.95
N LEU A 13 9.99 16.61 2.58
CA LEU A 13 10.65 16.67 3.90
C LEU A 13 9.79 16.01 4.98
N LEU A 14 8.47 16.24 4.97
CA LEU A 14 7.52 15.59 5.87
C LEU A 14 7.51 14.07 5.68
N VAL A 15 7.49 13.61 4.42
CA VAL A 15 7.57 12.19 4.08
C VAL A 15 8.87 11.60 4.61
N ILE A 16 10.03 12.21 4.36
CA ILE A 16 11.32 11.74 4.89
C ILE A 16 11.31 11.67 6.42
N ALA A 17 10.78 12.69 7.11
CA ALA A 17 10.67 12.69 8.56
C ALA A 17 9.77 11.54 9.07
N ALA A 18 8.64 11.30 8.41
CA ALA A 18 7.75 10.18 8.72
C ALA A 18 8.42 8.82 8.44
N LEU A 19 9.20 8.70 7.35
CA LEU A 19 9.98 7.51 7.03
C LEU A 19 11.09 7.24 8.07
N LEU A 20 11.69 8.27 8.65
CA LEU A 20 12.67 8.09 9.73
C LEU A 20 12.02 7.57 11.01
N LEU A 21 10.80 8.03 11.30
CA LEU A 21 10.07 7.63 12.52
C LEU A 21 9.42 6.25 12.40
N PHE A 22 8.79 5.97 11.26
CA PHE A 22 8.05 4.72 11.02
C PHE A 22 8.85 3.69 10.21
N GLY A 23 9.82 4.11 9.41
CA GLY A 23 10.57 3.27 8.48
C GLY A 23 9.94 3.20 7.07
N PRO A 24 10.74 3.11 6.01
CA PRO A 24 10.24 3.02 4.62
C PRO A 24 9.42 1.75 4.37
N SER A 25 9.68 0.66 5.11
CA SER A 25 8.96 -0.61 4.97
C SER A 25 7.55 -0.57 5.53
N LYS A 26 7.22 0.38 6.41
CA LYS A 26 5.89 0.48 7.03
C LYS A 26 4.85 1.14 6.15
N LEU A 27 5.24 2.07 5.28
CA LEU A 27 4.32 2.67 4.31
C LEU A 27 3.69 1.65 3.33
N PRO A 28 4.44 0.74 2.68
CA PRO A 28 3.84 -0.26 1.79
C PRO A 28 3.01 -1.29 2.55
N GLU A 29 3.38 -1.63 3.79
CA GLU A 29 2.60 -2.51 4.66
C GLU A 29 1.23 -1.90 5.00
N LEU A 30 1.21 -0.63 5.42
CA LEU A 30 -0.01 0.14 5.67
C LEU A 30 -0.83 0.36 4.39
N GLY A 31 -0.18 0.60 3.26
CA GLY A 31 -0.86 0.75 1.97
C GLY A 31 -1.57 -0.53 1.52
N ARG A 32 -0.98 -1.71 1.77
CA ARG A 32 -1.62 -3.00 1.47
C ARG A 32 -2.86 -3.24 2.33
N SER A 33 -2.76 -3.04 3.66
CA SER A 33 -3.91 -3.25 4.56
C SER A 33 -5.02 -2.24 4.30
N PHE A 34 -4.67 -0.97 4.13
CA PHE A 34 -5.63 0.09 3.80
C PHE A 34 -6.23 -0.09 2.40
N GLY A 35 -5.45 -0.57 1.43
CA GLY A 35 -5.91 -0.89 0.09
C GLY A 35 -6.94 -2.03 0.08
N THR A 36 -6.70 -3.09 0.86
CA THR A 36 -7.68 -4.16 1.07
C THR A 36 -8.95 -3.63 1.71
N MET A 37 -8.83 -2.82 2.78
CA MET A 37 -9.98 -2.18 3.42
C MET A 37 -10.78 -1.33 2.43
N LEU A 38 -10.11 -0.51 1.61
CA LEU A 38 -10.77 0.36 0.63
C LEU A 38 -11.41 -0.45 -0.50
N ARG A 39 -10.81 -1.58 -0.90
CA ARG A 39 -11.37 -2.51 -1.87
C ARG A 39 -12.66 -3.14 -1.36
N GLU A 40 -12.66 -3.65 -0.13
CA GLU A 40 -13.84 -4.23 0.50
C GLU A 40 -14.92 -3.18 0.77
N PHE A 41 -14.53 -1.97 1.22
CA PHE A 41 -15.44 -0.83 1.36
C PHE A 41 -16.10 -0.47 0.02
N LYS A 42 -15.34 -0.42 -1.07
CA LYS A 42 -15.85 -0.14 -2.41
C LYS A 42 -16.80 -1.24 -2.91
N LYS A 43 -16.51 -2.51 -2.63
CA LYS A 43 -17.38 -3.65 -2.98
C LYS A 43 -18.72 -3.56 -2.24
N GLY A 44 -18.67 -3.37 -0.92
CA GLY A 44 -19.87 -3.19 -0.09
C GLY A 44 -20.70 -1.97 -0.51
N ALA A 45 -20.05 -0.84 -0.82
CA ALA A 45 -20.71 0.36 -1.30
C ALA A 45 -21.40 0.19 -2.68
N ARG A 46 -20.99 -0.80 -3.48
CA ARG A 46 -21.61 -1.15 -4.76
C ARG A 46 -22.69 -2.23 -4.65
N GLY A 47 -22.89 -2.80 -3.46
CA GLY A 47 -23.79 -3.94 -3.25
C GLY A 47 -23.26 -5.26 -3.82
N ASP A 48 -22.00 -5.30 -4.26
CA ASP A 48 -21.34 -6.46 -4.85
C ASP A 48 -20.73 -7.33 -3.74
N PHE A 49 -21.56 -7.96 -2.91
CA PHE A 49 -21.12 -8.98 -1.95
C PHE A 49 -20.92 -10.33 -2.66
N LYS A 50 -20.00 -10.39 -3.62
CA LYS A 50 -19.47 -11.67 -4.07
C LYS A 50 -18.28 -12.01 -3.19
N GLU A 51 -18.52 -12.95 -2.28
CA GLU A 51 -17.54 -13.62 -1.43
C GLU A 51 -16.38 -14.13 -2.30
N GLU A 52 -15.26 -13.41 -2.28
CA GLU A 52 -13.99 -13.93 -2.77
C GLU A 52 -13.20 -14.31 -1.52
N GLU A 53 -13.22 -15.60 -1.21
CA GLU A 53 -12.35 -16.21 -0.22
C GLU A 53 -10.89 -15.84 -0.49
N ASP A 54 -10.25 -15.47 0.62
CA ASP A 54 -8.83 -15.29 0.83
C ASP A 54 -7.96 -16.25 -0.01
N LYS A 55 -7.23 -15.71 -0.98
CA LYS A 55 -6.02 -16.38 -1.49
C LYS A 55 -4.82 -15.53 -1.09
N PRO A 56 -4.01 -16.00 -0.13
CA PRO A 56 -2.68 -15.49 0.09
C PRO A 56 -1.91 -15.59 -1.23
N GLN A 57 -1.60 -14.44 -1.83
CA GLN A 57 -0.61 -14.39 -2.91
C GLN A 57 0.75 -14.61 -2.28
N GLU A 58 1.07 -15.89 -2.13
CA GLU A 58 2.41 -16.43 -2.01
C GLU A 58 3.31 -15.71 -3.00
N VAL A 59 4.31 -14.99 -2.47
CA VAL A 59 5.37 -14.37 -3.25
C VAL A 59 6.20 -15.50 -3.85
N LYS A 60 5.76 -15.97 -5.02
CA LYS A 60 6.50 -16.93 -5.83
C LYS A 60 7.70 -16.21 -6.42
N SER A 61 8.79 -16.16 -5.65
CA SER A 61 10.13 -15.91 -6.17
C SER A 61 10.44 -17.04 -7.16
N ILE A 62 10.54 -16.67 -8.43
CA ILE A 62 10.93 -17.53 -9.55
C ILE A 62 12.43 -17.29 -9.76
N GLU A 63 13.25 -18.31 -9.50
CA GLU A 63 14.62 -18.59 -10.03
C GLU A 63 15.27 -19.63 -9.09
N GLU A 64 15.78 -20.81 -9.46
CA GLU A 64 16.20 -21.40 -10.73
C GLU A 64 15.92 -22.92 -10.70
N THR A 65 15.21 -23.44 -11.70
CA THR A 65 15.31 -24.86 -12.08
C THR A 65 15.09 -24.95 -13.58
N SER A 66 16.06 -24.47 -14.34
CA SER A 66 16.25 -24.94 -15.72
C SER A 66 17.65 -24.61 -16.20
N LYS A 67 18.38 -25.67 -16.59
CA LYS A 67 19.41 -25.71 -17.64
C LYS A 67 20.85 -25.95 -17.16
N SER A 68 21.18 -27.20 -16.83
CA SER A 68 22.20 -28.03 -17.51
C SER A 68 22.14 -29.45 -16.97
#